data_AF-A0A968M4J5-F1
#
_entry.id   AF-A0A968M4J5-F1
#
_cell.length_a   1.000
_cell.length_b   1.000
_cell.length_c   1.000
_cell.angle_alpha   90.00
_cell.angle_beta   90.00
_cell.angle_gamma   90.00
#
_symmetry.space_group_name_H-M   'P 1'
#
loop_
_entity.id
_entity.type
_entity.pdbx_description
1 polymer ?
#
loop_
_entity_poly.entity_id
_entity_poly.type
_entity_poly.pdbx_seq_one_letter_code
_entity_poly.pdbx_strand_id
1 'polypeptide(L)'
;MPPRWPRQPSRQDPEFRKLDDRYTYAAHIAIYLTAASGLTFFNMFYQASWPWLLPVLGCWGLGLGLHTLWIFFCGLLPSVPSP
;
A
#
# COMPACT_ATOMS: atom_id res chain seq x y z
N MET A 1 -18.36 -7.35 -8.08
CA MET A 1 -18.39 -7.28 -9.56
C MET A 1 -17.37 -6.26 -10.01
N PRO A 2 -16.50 -6.55 -10.99
CA PRO A 2 -15.60 -5.53 -11.53
C PRO A 2 -16.43 -4.42 -12.19
N PRO A 3 -16.11 -3.13 -11.96
CA PRO A 3 -16.84 -2.02 -12.56
C PRO A 3 -16.76 -2.11 -14.09
N ARG A 4 -17.93 -2.05 -14.75
CA ARG A 4 -18.01 -1.99 -16.21
C ARG A 4 -17.80 -0.55 -16.65
N TRP A 5 -16.69 -0.27 -17.33
CA TRP A 5 -16.38 1.06 -17.84
C TRP A 5 -16.96 1.25 -19.24
N PRO A 6 -17.72 2.34 -19.50
CA PRO A 6 -18.28 2.62 -20.82
C PRO A 6 -17.23 3.09 -21.84
N ARG A 7 -16.07 3.56 -21.37
CA ARG A 7 -14.89 3.94 -22.15
C ARG A 7 -13.62 3.55 -21.37
N GLN A 8 -12.46 3.56 -22.02
CA GLN A 8 -11.19 3.37 -21.30
C GLN A 8 -11.06 4.46 -20.20
N PRO A 9 -10.96 4.06 -18.92
CA PRO A 9 -10.88 5.01 -17.83
C PRO A 9 -9.50 5.69 -17.82
N SER A 10 -9.48 6.97 -17.43
CA SER A 10 -8.26 7.74 -17.26
C SER A 10 -8.06 8.08 -15.77
N ARG A 11 -6.84 8.44 -15.35
CA ARG A 11 -6.54 8.86 -13.96
C ARG A 11 -7.32 10.11 -13.50
N GLN A 12 -7.91 10.83 -14.46
CA GLN A 12 -8.77 11.99 -14.20
C GLN A 12 -10.15 11.56 -13.68
N ASP A 13 -10.59 10.34 -14.01
CA ASP A 13 -11.86 9.79 -13.54
C ASP A 13 -11.76 9.46 -12.03
N PRO A 14 -12.57 10.08 -11.16
CA PRO A 14 -12.44 9.94 -9.70
C PRO A 14 -12.57 8.49 -9.21
N GLU A 15 -13.48 7.74 -9.81
CA GLU A 15 -13.74 6.34 -9.43
C GLU A 15 -12.61 5.40 -9.87
N PHE A 16 -11.96 5.69 -11.01
CA PHE A 16 -10.77 4.95 -11.43
C PHE A 16 -9.58 5.26 -10.53
N ARG A 17 -9.38 6.52 -10.15
CA ARG A 17 -8.30 6.95 -9.24
C ARG A 17 -8.38 6.25 -7.88
N LYS A 18 -9.56 6.23 -7.26
CA LYS A 18 -9.76 5.53 -5.97
C LYS A 18 -9.45 4.05 -6.06
N LEU A 19 -9.80 3.41 -7.18
CA LEU A 19 -9.55 2.00 -7.40
C LEU A 19 -8.04 1.73 -7.60
N ASP A 20 -7.38 2.53 -8.43
CA ASP A 20 -5.94 2.47 -8.70
C ASP A 20 -5.11 2.67 -7.43
N ASP A 21 -5.46 3.66 -6.59
CA ASP A 21 -4.79 3.93 -5.32
C ASP A 21 -4.91 2.74 -4.36
N ARG A 22 -6.09 2.09 -4.30
CA ARG A 22 -6.31 0.88 -3.47
C ARG A 22 -5.50 -0.31 -3.96
N TYR A 23 -5.44 -0.55 -5.26
CA TYR A 23 -4.64 -1.64 -5.83
C TYR A 23 -3.14 -1.40 -5.62
N THR A 24 -2.69 -0.16 -5.83
CA THR A 24 -1.30 0.23 -5.57
C THR A 24 -0.93 -0.02 -4.11
N TYR A 25 -1.80 0.35 -3.17
CA TYR A 25 -1.60 0.08 -1.75
C TYR A 25 -1.59 -1.41 -1.41
N ALA A 26 -2.54 -2.19 -1.96
CA ALA A 26 -2.57 -3.63 -1.77
C ALA A 26 -1.29 -4.31 -2.26
N ALA A 27 -0.74 -3.87 -3.40
CA ALA A 27 0.54 -4.36 -3.91
C ALA A 27 1.70 -4.02 -2.97
N HIS A 28 1.74 -2.82 -2.40
CA HIS A 28 2.76 -2.45 -1.43
C HIS A 28 2.70 -3.30 -0.16
N ILE A 29 1.49 -3.56 0.36
CA ILE A 29 1.30 -4.47 1.49
C ILE A 29 1.81 -5.87 1.14
N ALA A 30 1.45 -6.40 -0.03
CA ALA A 30 1.87 -7.73 -0.44
C ALA A 30 3.40 -7.85 -0.49
N ILE A 31 4.07 -6.88 -1.13
CA ILE A 31 5.53 -6.83 -1.20
C ILE A 31 6.15 -6.79 0.20
N TYR A 32 5.63 -5.93 1.08
CA TYR A 32 6.12 -5.83 2.44
C TYR A 32 5.93 -7.13 3.22
N LEU A 33 4.75 -7.76 3.16
CA LEU A 33 4.49 -9.00 3.88
C LEU A 33 5.39 -10.15 3.37
N THR A 34 5.57 -10.25 2.05
CA THR A 34 6.47 -11.25 1.46
C THR A 34 7.92 -11.01 1.89
N ALA A 35 8.41 -9.77 1.82
CA ALA A 35 9.77 -9.44 2.22
C ALA A 35 9.99 -9.61 3.73
N ALA A 36 9.08 -9.10 4.56
CA ALA A 36 9.16 -9.17 6.01
C ALA A 36 9.13 -10.62 6.50
N SER A 37 8.20 -11.43 6.00
CA SER A 37 8.12 -12.85 6.36
C SER A 37 9.34 -13.63 5.89
N GLY A 38 9.80 -13.42 4.66
CA GLY A 38 11.00 -14.07 4.13
C GLY A 38 12.26 -13.72 4.92
N LEU A 39 12.52 -12.43 5.14
CA LEU A 39 13.68 -11.98 5.90
C LEU A 39 13.66 -12.47 7.35
N THR A 40 12.50 -12.41 8.01
CA THR A 40 12.35 -12.89 9.39
C THR A 40 12.56 -14.40 9.47
N PHE A 41 12.02 -15.16 8.51
CA PHE A 41 12.23 -16.60 8.42
C PHE A 41 13.71 -16.95 8.29
N PHE A 42 14.45 -16.32 7.37
CA PHE A 42 15.88 -16.60 7.22
C PHE A 42 16.71 -16.12 8.40
N ASN A 43 16.35 -15.01 9.03
CA ASN A 43 17.01 -14.55 10.25
C ASN A 43 16.88 -15.59 11.37
N MET A 44 15.70 -16.21 11.53
CA MET A 44 15.51 -17.32 12.48
C MET A 44 16.22 -18.60 12.04
N PHE A 45 16.12 -18.97 10.77
CA PHE A 45 16.70 -20.20 10.22
C PHE A 45 18.22 -20.24 10.38
N TYR A 46 18.90 -19.13 10.11
CA TYR A 46 20.36 -19.02 10.28
C TYR A 46 20.78 -18.63 11.70
N GLN A 47 19.85 -18.44 12.63
CA GLN A 47 20.10 -17.83 13.94
C GLN A 47 20.90 -16.52 13.82
N ALA A 48 20.64 -15.77 12.75
CA ALA A 48 21.29 -14.51 12.50
C ALA A 48 20.73 -13.43 13.44
N SER A 49 21.59 -12.50 13.80
CA SER A 49 21.26 -11.35 14.66
C SER A 49 21.44 -10.05 13.89
N TRP A 50 20.81 -9.94 12.70
CA TRP A 50 20.99 -8.78 11.84
C TRP A 50 20.44 -7.50 12.50
N PRO A 51 21.31 -6.55 12.90
CA PRO A 51 20.87 -5.38 13.66
C PRO A 51 20.05 -4.40 12.82
N TRP A 52 20.16 -4.48 11.49
CA TRP A 52 19.45 -3.64 10.53
C TRP A 52 18.05 -4.16 10.19
N LEU A 53 17.73 -5.42 10.48
CA LEU A 53 16.48 -6.04 10.03
C LEU A 53 15.26 -5.35 10.66
N LEU A 54 15.27 -5.21 11.99
CA LEU A 54 14.17 -4.60 12.73
C LEU A 54 13.93 -3.12 12.36
N PRO A 55 14.96 -2.24 12.30
CA PRO A 55 14.72 -0.85 11.89
C PRO A 55 14.27 -0.72 10.43
N VAL A 56 14.77 -1.55 9.50
CA VAL A 56 14.31 -1.52 8.09
C VAL A 56 12.84 -1.91 7.98
N LEU A 57 12.44 -3.03 8.57
CA LEU A 57 11.03 -3.47 8.57
C LEU A 57 10.14 -2.48 9.33
N GLY A 58 10.62 -1.93 10.45
CA GLY A 58 9.91 -0.91 11.22
C GLY A 58 9.65 0.36 10.43
N CYS A 59 10.68 0.94 9.80
CA CYS A 59 10.54 2.15 8.97
C CYS A 59 9.62 1.92 7.77
N TRP A 60 9.75 0.78 7.10
CA TRP A 60 8.89 0.44 5.96
C TRP A 60 7.44 0.21 6.40
N GLY A 61 7.22 -0.54 7.49
CA GLY A 61 5.90 -0.75 8.08
C GLY A 61 5.25 0.56 8.53
N LEU A 62 6.01 1.49 9.09
CA LEU A 62 5.54 2.83 9.44
C LEU A 62 5.13 3.64 8.21
N GLY A 63 5.94 3.60 7.14
CA GLY A 63 5.59 4.21 5.85
C GLY A 63 4.29 3.65 5.27
N LEU A 64 4.09 2.33 5.36
CA LEU A 64 2.83 1.69 4.99
C LEU A 64 1.67 2.17 5.86
N GLY A 65 1.84 2.26 7.17
CA GLY A 65 0.83 2.77 8.09
C GLY A 65 0.41 4.21 7.76
N LEU A 66 1.38 5.08 7.47
CA LEU A 66 1.10 6.44 7.00
C LEU A 66 0.32 6.44 5.68
N HIS A 67 0.66 5.53 4.75
CA HIS A 67 -0.06 5.38 3.49
C HIS A 67 -1.50 4.86 3.71
N THR A 68 -1.72 3.96 4.66
CA THR A 68 -3.05 3.54 5.09
C THR A 68 -3.85 4.74 5.55
N LEU A 69 -3.30 5.54 6.47
CA LEU A 69 -3.96 6.72 7.00
C LEU A 69 -4.31 7.70 5.88
N TRP A 70 -3.40 7.92 4.92
CA TRP A 70 -3.67 8.76 3.76
C TRP A 70 -4.88 8.30 2.94
N ILE A 71 -4.95 7.01 2.57
CA ILE A 71 -6.06 6.49 1.75
C ILE A 71 -7.39 6.54 2.52
N PHE A 72 -7.39 6.18 3.81
CA PHE A 72 -8.62 6.09 4.60
C PHE A 72 -9.11 7.44 5.12
N PHE A 73 -8.22 8.38 5.45
CA PHE A 73 -8.59 9.69 6.00
C PHE A 73 -8.57 10.82 4.98
N CYS A 74 -7.60 10.87 4.06
CA CYS A 74 -7.52 11.93 3.04
C CYS A 74 -8.24 11.55 1.74
N GLY A 75 -8.18 10.28 1.32
CA GLY A 75 -8.84 9.79 0.11
C GLY A 75 -10.39 9.70 0.17
N LEU A 76 -10.98 9.89 1.35
CA LEU A 76 -12.43 9.84 1.59
C LEU A 76 -13.12 11.21 1.51
N LEU A 77 -12.37 12.31 1.43
CA LEU A 77 -12.96 13.63 1.21
C LEU A 77 -13.59 13.65 -0.20
N PRO A 78 -14.91 13.94 -0.33
CA PRO A 78 -15.49 14.17 -1.65
C PRO A 78 -14.71 15.30 -2.31
N SER A 79 -14.20 15.05 -3.52
CA SER A 79 -13.59 16.10 -4.33
C SER A 79 -14.54 17.30 -4.37
N VAL A 80 -14.08 18.45 -3.87
CA VAL A 80 -14.80 19.72 -3.93
C VAL A 80 -15.34 19.88 -5.35
N PRO A 81 -16.64 20.17 -5.55
CA PRO A 81 -17.18 20.38 -6.88
C PRO A 81 -16.39 21.51 -7.54
N SER A 82 -15.82 21.24 -8.70
CA SER A 82 -15.23 22.25 -9.56
C SER A 82 -16.31 23.28 -9.93
N PRO A 83 -16.04 24.60 -9.79
CA PRO A 83 -16.99 25.65 -10.16
C PRO A 83 -17.34 25.64 -11.64
#